data_AF-A0A136ILT1-F1
#
_entry.id   AF-A0A136ILT1-F1
#
_cell.length_a   1.000
_cell.length_b   1.000
_cell.length_c   1.000
_cell.angle_alpha   90.00
_cell.angle_beta   90.00
_cell.angle_gamma   90.00
#
_symmetry.space_group_name_H-M   'P 1'
#
loop_
_entity.id
_entity.type
_entity.pdbx_description
1 polymer ?
#
loop_
_entity_poly.entity_id
_entity_poly.type
_entity_poly.pdbx_seq_one_letter_code
_entity_poly.pdbx_strand_id
1 'polypeptide(L)'
;MHHPVPVRPRLPNRHSSGTIIVNRDSSQVGPIDRQFEPDDVRAMSPRRTSEDIENMGKEAREEMQRHAMALQNSLIMIFNRIEAVKEEHDKLDNNNKFLQKYIGDLMSTSKITAGGSRGRK
;
A
#
# COMPACT_ATOMS: atom_id res chain seq x y z
N MET A 1 2.55 69.30 -23.83
CA MET A 1 3.40 68.10 -24.02
C MET A 1 2.47 66.94 -24.37
N HIS A 2 2.30 66.61 -25.65
CA HIS A 2 1.39 65.55 -26.09
C HIS A 2 2.19 64.24 -26.16
N HIS A 3 1.81 63.22 -25.38
CA HIS A 3 2.45 61.91 -25.44
C HIS A 3 1.85 61.11 -26.61
N PRO A 4 2.66 60.38 -27.39
CA PRO A 4 2.15 59.60 -28.52
C PRO A 4 1.32 58.41 -28.02
N VAL A 5 0.16 58.19 -28.64
CA VAL A 5 -0.72 57.05 -28.33
C VAL A 5 -0.01 55.75 -28.74
N PRO A 6 0.12 54.74 -27.86
CA PRO A 6 0.77 53.48 -28.21
C PRO A 6 -0.02 52.74 -29.29
N VAL A 7 0.62 52.49 -30.43
CA VAL A 7 0.03 51.71 -31.52
C VAL A 7 0.26 50.22 -31.26
N ARG A 8 -0.81 49.43 -31.31
CA ARG A 8 -0.75 47.97 -31.11
C ARG A 8 0.07 47.32 -32.25
N PRO A 9 1.08 46.49 -31.94
CA PRO A 9 1.80 45.71 -32.94
C PRO A 9 0.83 44.82 -33.75
N ARG A 10 1.04 44.73 -35.06
CA ARG A 10 0.23 43.86 -35.91
C ARG A 10 0.52 42.39 -35.57
N LEU A 11 -0.54 41.60 -35.39
CA LEU A 11 -0.41 40.17 -35.14
C LEU A 11 0.18 39.50 -36.40
N PRO A 12 1.17 38.61 -36.26
CA PRO A 12 1.70 37.87 -37.40
C PRO A 12 0.61 36.99 -38.01
N ASN A 13 0.59 36.89 -39.34
CA ASN A 13 -0.36 36.08 -40.06
C ASN A 13 -0.12 34.60 -39.73
N ARG A 14 -1.11 33.92 -39.14
CA ARG A 14 -1.04 32.49 -38.86
C ARG A 14 -1.43 31.73 -40.12
N HIS A 15 -0.46 31.08 -40.76
CA HIS A 15 -0.77 30.03 -41.73
C HIS A 15 -1.43 28.86 -41.01
N SER A 16 -2.48 28.29 -41.61
CA SER A 16 -3.10 27.05 -41.12
C SER A 16 -2.05 25.94 -41.15
N SER A 17 -1.54 25.56 -39.97
CA SER A 17 -0.81 24.30 -39.83
C SER A 17 -1.84 23.22 -40.12
N GLY A 18 -1.68 22.50 -41.23
CA GLY A 18 -2.65 21.49 -41.66
C GLY A 18 -2.98 20.45 -40.58
N THR A 19 -3.87 19.53 -40.92
CA THR A 19 -4.36 18.49 -40.01
C THR A 19 -3.20 17.74 -39.32
N ILE A 20 -3.25 17.64 -37.99
CA ILE A 20 -2.25 16.96 -37.13
C ILE A 20 -2.38 15.42 -37.23
N ILE A 21 -3.35 14.92 -38.00
CA ILE A 21 -3.63 13.50 -38.15
C ILE A 21 -2.55 12.88 -39.05
N VAL A 22 -1.61 12.18 -38.42
CA VAL A 22 -0.63 11.31 -39.07
C VAL A 22 -1.05 9.86 -38.92
N ASN A 23 -0.87 9.06 -39.98
CA ASN A 23 -1.18 7.63 -39.96
C ASN A 23 -0.37 6.92 -38.87
N ARG A 24 -0.98 5.93 -38.22
CA ARG A 24 -0.41 5.18 -37.09
C ARG A 24 0.93 4.53 -37.41
N ASP A 25 1.11 4.11 -38.67
CA ASP A 25 2.33 3.45 -39.14
C ASP A 25 3.35 4.42 -39.77
N SER A 26 3.13 5.73 -39.66
CA SER A 26 4.08 6.69 -40.22
C SER A 26 5.36 6.77 -39.38
N SER A 27 6.50 6.88 -40.05
CA SER A 27 7.83 7.05 -39.42
C SER A 27 7.98 8.34 -38.59
N GLN A 28 7.00 9.24 -38.66
CA GLN A 28 6.92 10.44 -37.83
C GLN A 28 6.38 10.16 -36.41
N VAL A 29 5.91 8.95 -36.11
CA VAL A 29 5.36 8.61 -34.78
C VAL A 29 6.27 7.60 -34.09
N GLY A 30 6.97 8.05 -33.05
CA GLY A 30 7.90 7.25 -32.26
C GLY A 30 8.70 8.15 -31.31
N PRO A 31 9.55 7.61 -30.42
CA PRO A 31 10.53 8.40 -29.70
C PRO A 31 11.51 8.99 -30.73
N ILE A 32 11.23 10.22 -31.17
CA ILE A 32 12.14 10.96 -32.04
C ILE A 32 13.20 11.55 -31.11
N ASP A 33 14.46 11.15 -31.30
CA ASP A 33 15.60 11.87 -30.76
C ASP A 33 15.62 13.26 -31.40
N ARG A 34 14.96 14.21 -30.74
CA ARG A 34 14.92 15.59 -31.18
C ARG A 34 16.18 16.27 -30.66
N GLN A 35 17.09 16.60 -31.58
CA GLN A 35 18.17 17.54 -31.30
C GLN A 35 17.53 18.89 -30.96
N PHE A 36 17.69 19.34 -29.72
CA PHE A 36 17.24 20.67 -29.30
C PHE A 36 18.40 21.64 -29.43
N GLU A 37 18.15 22.81 -30.01
CA GLU A 37 19.15 23.87 -30.11
C GLU A 37 19.51 24.39 -28.70
N PRO A 38 20.73 24.93 -28.49
CA PRO A 38 21.19 25.38 -27.17
C PRO A 38 20.29 26.43 -26.49
N ASP A 39 19.58 27.24 -27.27
CA ASP A 39 18.64 28.28 -26.81
C ASP A 39 17.17 27.78 -26.70
N ASP A 40 16.90 26.49 -26.94
CA ASP A 40 15.55 25.95 -26.81
C ASP A 40 15.16 25.87 -25.32
N VAL A 41 14.06 26.53 -24.96
CA VAL A 41 13.47 26.48 -23.61
C VAL A 41 13.22 25.05 -23.08
N ARG A 42 13.10 24.08 -23.99
CA ARG A 42 12.93 22.64 -23.66
C ARG A 42 14.25 21.95 -23.29
N ALA A 43 15.40 22.56 -23.60
CA ALA A 43 16.72 22.18 -23.11
C ALA A 43 17.05 22.81 -21.75
N MET A 44 16.31 23.85 -21.36
CA MET A 44 16.52 24.62 -20.11
C MET A 44 15.86 23.98 -18.87
N SER A 45 15.14 22.87 -19.01
CA SER A 45 14.68 22.05 -17.89
C SER A 45 15.63 20.87 -17.71
N PRO A 46 16.09 20.52 -16.49
CA PRO A 46 16.86 19.32 -16.26
C PRO A 46 16.08 18.09 -16.73
N ARG A 47 16.40 17.61 -17.93
CA ARG A 47 15.89 16.33 -18.42
C ARG A 47 16.73 15.27 -17.74
N ARG A 48 16.10 14.45 -16.91
CA ARG A 48 16.68 13.19 -16.46
C ARG A 48 17.16 12.43 -17.69
N THR A 49 18.43 12.06 -17.71
CA THR A 49 18.98 11.23 -18.78
C THR A 49 18.21 9.90 -18.81
N SER A 50 18.27 9.16 -19.92
CA SER A 50 17.69 7.81 -19.97
C SER A 50 18.20 6.92 -18.84
N GLU A 51 19.48 7.09 -18.46
CA GLU A 51 20.13 6.44 -17.32
C GLU A 51 19.50 6.82 -15.96
N ASP A 52 19.19 8.10 -15.74
CA ASP A 52 18.51 8.55 -14.51
C ASP A 52 17.10 7.93 -14.36
N ILE A 53 16.39 7.76 -15.47
CA ILE A 53 15.06 7.12 -15.48
C ILE A 53 15.17 5.63 -15.16
N GLU A 54 16.18 4.95 -15.72
CA GLU A 54 16.45 3.54 -15.44
C GLU A 54 16.82 3.33 -13.95
N ASN A 55 17.72 4.16 -13.43
CA ASN A 55 18.14 4.13 -12.03
C ASN A 55 16.96 4.36 -11.08
N MET A 56 16.10 5.33 -11.38
CA MET A 56 14.88 5.57 -10.61
C MET A 56 13.91 4.39 -10.65
N GLY A 57 13.75 3.76 -11.83
CA GLY A 57 12.91 2.57 -11.98
C GLY A 57 13.45 1.38 -11.19
N LYS A 58 14.78 1.23 -11.10
CA LYS A 58 15.43 0.20 -10.29
C LYS A 58 15.26 0.46 -8.80
N GLU A 59 15.52 1.69 -8.35
CA GLU A 59 15.38 2.08 -6.94
C GLU A 59 13.93 1.89 -6.45
N ALA A 60 12.94 2.31 -7.24
CA ALA A 60 11.53 2.14 -6.90
C ALA A 60 11.13 0.66 -6.75
N ARG A 61 11.67 -0.23 -7.59
CA ARG A 61 11.43 -1.68 -7.48
C ARG A 61 12.10 -2.26 -6.23
N GLU A 62 13.34 -1.87 -5.96
CA GLU A 62 14.07 -2.31 -4.77
C GLU A 62 13.42 -1.83 -3.48
N GLU A 63 12.92 -0.59 -3.45
CA GLU A 63 12.15 -0.05 -2.32
C GLU A 63 10.83 -0.80 -2.12
N MET A 64 10.07 -1.04 -3.19
CA MET A 64 8.84 -1.84 -3.14
C MET A 64 9.09 -3.25 -2.61
N GLN A 65 10.16 -3.90 -3.06
CA GLN A 65 10.53 -5.24 -2.60
C GLN A 65 10.93 -5.24 -1.12
N ARG A 66 11.68 -4.22 -0.66
CA ARG A 66 12.02 -4.04 0.75
C ARG A 66 10.77 -3.87 1.62
N HIS A 67 9.81 -3.05 1.20
CA HIS A 67 8.53 -2.88 1.91
C HIS A 67 7.72 -4.18 1.97
N ALA A 68 7.63 -4.91 0.85
CA ALA A 68 6.92 -6.19 0.81
C ALA A 68 7.53 -7.22 1.78
N MET A 69 8.88 -7.32 1.83
CA MET A 69 9.57 -8.20 2.78
C MET A 69 9.34 -7.78 4.23
N ALA A 70 9.41 -6.49 4.54
CA ALA A 70 9.16 -5.98 5.89
C ALA A 70 7.72 -6.32 6.36
N LEU A 71 6.74 -6.14 5.47
CA LEU A 71 5.36 -6.49 5.75
C LEU A 71 5.19 -8.00 5.98
N GLN A 72 5.80 -8.84 5.13
CA GLN A 72 5.76 -10.29 5.28
C GLN A 72 6.35 -10.74 6.63
N ASN A 73 7.51 -10.20 7.01
CA ASN A 73 8.13 -10.50 8.30
C ASN A 73 7.24 -10.07 9.48
N SER A 74 6.62 -8.89 9.38
CA SER A 74 5.68 -8.41 10.40
C SER A 74 4.45 -9.32 10.52
N LEU A 75 3.92 -9.82 9.40
CA LEU A 75 2.77 -10.74 9.40
C LEU A 75 3.13 -12.09 10.02
N ILE A 76 4.33 -12.63 9.73
CA ILE A 76 4.82 -13.88 10.34
C ILE A 76 4.94 -13.71 11.86
N MET A 77 5.48 -12.57 12.32
CA MET A 77 5.59 -12.29 13.76
C MET A 77 4.21 -12.23 14.44
N ILE A 78 3.24 -11.56 13.83
CA ILE A 78 1.87 -11.48 14.34
C ILE A 78 1.23 -12.87 14.38
N PHE A 79 1.39 -13.66 13.32
CA PHE A 79 0.89 -15.04 13.27
C PHE A 79 1.41 -15.89 14.42
N ASN A 80 2.73 -15.89 14.66
CA ASN A 80 3.34 -16.65 15.75
C ASN A 80 2.81 -16.20 17.13
N ARG A 81 2.55 -14.91 17.30
CA ARG A 81 1.98 -14.36 18.53
C ARG A 81 0.53 -14.79 18.74
N ILE A 82 -0.26 -14.87 17.67
CA ILE A 82 -1.64 -15.37 17.72
C ILE A 82 -1.65 -16.85 18.11
N GLU A 83 -0.79 -17.67 17.50
CA GLU A 83 -0.70 -19.10 17.83
C GLU A 83 -0.30 -19.31 19.30
N ALA A 84 0.67 -18.56 19.82
CA ALA A 84 1.06 -18.65 21.23
C ALA A 84 -0.10 -18.30 22.19
N VAL A 85 -0.85 -17.24 21.88
CA VAL A 85 -2.04 -16.84 22.68
C VAL A 85 -3.13 -17.90 22.60
N LYS A 86 -3.34 -18.50 21.43
CA LYS A 86 -4.33 -19.57 21.24
C LYS A 86 -3.98 -20.81 22.05
N GLU A 87 -2.72 -21.25 22.04
CA GLU A 87 -2.28 -22.39 22.86
C GLU A 87 -2.45 -22.15 24.37
N GLU A 88 -2.13 -20.94 24.84
CA GLU A 88 -2.34 -20.56 26.23
C GLU A 88 -3.83 -20.54 26.59
N HIS A 89 -4.66 -19.98 25.71
CA HIS A 89 -6.10 -19.97 25.86
C HIS A 89 -6.67 -21.39 25.94
N ASP A 90 -6.25 -22.29 25.06
CA ASP A 90 -6.70 -23.69 25.05
C ASP A 90 -6.32 -24.41 26.35
N LYS A 91 -5.13 -24.13 26.90
CA LYS A 91 -4.71 -24.65 28.22
C LYS A 91 -5.61 -24.12 29.34
N LEU A 92 -5.89 -22.82 29.35
CA LEU A 92 -6.76 -22.20 30.36
C LEU A 92 -8.20 -22.72 30.26
N ASP A 93 -8.73 -22.91 29.04
CA ASP A 93 -10.07 -23.45 28.82
C ASP A 93 -10.17 -24.91 29.31
N ASN A 94 -9.16 -25.74 29.02
CA ASN A 94 -9.09 -27.11 29.54
C ASN A 94 -9.05 -27.15 31.07
N ASN A 95 -8.24 -26.28 31.70
CA ASN A 95 -8.20 -26.18 33.16
C ASN A 95 -9.54 -25.71 33.74
N ASN A 96 -10.20 -24.74 33.10
CA ASN A 96 -11.49 -24.24 33.54
C ASN A 96 -12.58 -25.33 33.44
N LYS A 97 -12.61 -26.08 32.33
CA LYS A 97 -13.48 -27.27 32.19
C LYS A 97 -13.24 -28.30 33.28
N PHE A 98 -11.98 -28.58 33.61
CA PHE A 98 -11.63 -29.51 34.69
C PHE A 98 -12.16 -29.03 36.05
N LEU A 99 -11.94 -27.76 36.39
CA LEU A 99 -12.42 -27.16 37.64
C LEU A 99 -13.96 -27.17 37.72
N GLN A 100 -14.64 -26.80 36.64
CA GLN A 100 -16.10 -26.83 36.57
C GLN A 100 -16.65 -28.24 36.77
N LYS A 101 -16.03 -29.25 36.14
CA LYS A 101 -16.41 -30.66 36.34
C LYS A 101 -16.20 -31.08 37.80
N TYR A 102 -15.05 -30.77 38.39
CA TYR A 102 -14.76 -31.11 39.79
C TYR A 102 -15.76 -30.49 40.76
N ILE A 103 -16.07 -29.20 40.58
CA ILE A 103 -17.09 -28.50 41.38
C ILE A 103 -18.46 -29.17 41.17
N GLY A 104 -18.84 -29.48 39.93
CA GLY A 104 -20.09 -30.17 39.61
C GLY A 104 -20.21 -31.53 40.33
N ASP A 105 -19.14 -32.33 40.28
CA ASP A 105 -19.08 -33.65 40.94
C ASP A 105 -19.17 -33.49 42.48
N LEU A 106 -18.47 -32.52 43.07
CA LEU A 106 -18.53 -32.24 44.51
C LEU A 106 -19.93 -31.79 44.96
N MET A 107 -20.58 -30.93 44.18
CA MET A 107 -21.94 -30.46 44.48
C MET A 107 -22.98 -31.58 44.30
N SER A 108 -22.79 -32.46 43.32
CA SER A 108 -23.66 -33.63 43.10
C SER A 108 -23.53 -34.64 44.25
N THR A 109 -22.30 -34.99 44.63
CA THR A 109 -22.03 -35.90 45.75
C THR A 109 -22.49 -35.32 47.09
N SER A 110 -22.33 -34.02 47.33
CA SER A 110 -22.80 -33.34 48.55
C SER A 110 -24.33 -33.39 48.71
N LYS A 111 -25.10 -33.37 47.61
CA LYS A 111 -26.56 -33.56 47.65
C LYS A 111 -26.95 -34.99 48.07
N ILE A 112 -26.19 -35.98 47.62
CA ILE A 112 -26.44 -37.40 47.94
C ILE A 112 -26.10 -37.68 49.42
N THR A 113 -25.02 -37.12 49.96
CA THR A 113 -24.58 -37.37 51.34
C THR A 113 -25.34 -36.53 52.38
N ALA A 114 -25.82 -35.32 52.03
CA ALA A 114 -26.59 -34.47 52.95
C ALA A 114 -28.06 -34.92 53.15
N GLY A 115 -28.61 -35.77 52.27
CA GLY A 115 -29.97 -36.31 52.39
C GLY A 115 -30.13 -37.47 53.38
N GLY A 116 -29.04 -38.08 53.84
CA GLY A 116 -29.06 -39.33 54.63
C GLY A 116 -29.21 -39.17 56.15
N SER A 117 -29.22 -37.96 56.71
CA SER A 117 -29.23 -37.76 58.18
C SER A 117 -30.57 -37.31 58.77
N ARG A 118 -31.61 -37.08 57.95
CA ARG A 118 -32.96 -36.73 58.43
C ARG A 118 -33.90 -37.93 58.37
N GLY A 119 -33.76 -38.86 59.30
CA GLY A 119 -34.64 -40.03 59.35
C GLY A 119 -34.36 -41.03 60.45
N ARG A 120 -34.13 -40.58 61.69
CA ARG A 120 -34.28 -41.41 62.89
C ARG A 120 -34.87 -40.59 64.02
N LYS A 121 -36.19 -40.63 64.15
CA LYS A 121 -36.95 -40.38 65.37
C LYS A 121 -38.14 -41.33 65.38
#